data_AF-A0A963QA89-F1
#
_entry.id   AF-A0A963QA89-F1
#
_cell.length_a   1.000
_cell.length_b   1.000
_cell.length_c   1.000
_cell.angle_alpha   90.00
_cell.angle_beta   90.00
_cell.angle_gamma   90.00
#
_symmetry.space_group_name_H-M   'P 1'
#
loop_
_entity.id
_entity.type
_entity.pdbx_description
1 polymer ?
#
loop_
_entity_poly.entity_id
_entity_poly.type
_entity_poly.pdbx_seq_one_letter_code
_entity_poly.pdbx_strand_id
1 'polypeptide(L)'
;MIPLSILDLSPITEGSDAAQSFRNSRDLAQHAERWGYQRFWLAEHHGMPGIASAATAVLIAHVAGATSRIRVGAGGIMLPNHSPLVIAEQFGTLESLFPGRIDLGLGRAPGSDQRTAQAMRRDLHASSDAFPQDVVELMDFLSANPRQAVRAVPGTGLQV
;
A
#
# COMPACT_ATOMS: atom_id res chain seq x y z
N MET A 1 -14.16 -15.77 18.74
CA MET A 1 -14.56 -14.42 18.27
C MET A 1 -13.87 -14.18 16.94
N ILE A 2 -14.55 -13.65 15.94
CA ILE A 2 -13.98 -13.41 14.60
C ILE A 2 -13.15 -12.11 14.65
N PRO A 3 -11.88 -12.10 14.20
CA PRO A 3 -11.07 -10.87 14.16
C PRO A 3 -11.68 -9.81 13.23
N LEU A 4 -11.59 -8.54 13.62
CA LEU A 4 -12.03 -7.40 12.80
C LEU A 4 -10.83 -6.57 12.33
N SER A 5 -10.95 -5.96 11.15
CA SER A 5 -9.93 -5.10 10.52
C SER A 5 -10.60 -3.93 9.80
N ILE A 6 -9.82 -2.89 9.47
CA ILE A 6 -10.29 -1.69 8.76
C ILE A 6 -9.60 -1.61 7.39
N LEU A 7 -10.37 -1.24 6.37
CA LEU A 7 -9.85 -0.74 5.09
C LEU A 7 -10.26 0.73 4.96
N ASP A 8 -9.29 1.62 5.04
CA ASP A 8 -9.47 3.06 4.93
C ASP A 8 -9.07 3.57 3.55
N LEU A 9 -9.89 4.48 3.01
CA LEU A 9 -9.62 5.17 1.75
C LEU A 9 -9.08 6.58 2.01
N SER A 10 -8.99 7.02 3.26
CA SER A 10 -8.61 8.40 3.61
C SER A 10 -9.51 9.40 2.87
N PRO A 11 -10.82 9.38 3.13
CA PRO A 11 -11.78 10.20 2.40
C PRO A 11 -11.57 11.70 2.67
N ILE A 12 -11.64 12.51 1.62
CA ILE A 12 -11.72 13.97 1.71
C ILE A 12 -13.20 14.35 1.73
N THR A 13 -13.69 14.72 2.91
CA THR A 13 -15.10 15.12 3.11
C THR A 13 -15.35 16.56 2.65
N GLU A 14 -16.62 16.90 2.45
CA GLU A 14 -17.03 18.27 2.15
C GLU A 14 -16.51 19.26 3.21
N GLY A 15 -16.03 20.42 2.76
CA GLY A 15 -15.46 21.45 3.63
C GLY A 15 -14.08 21.12 4.21
N SER A 16 -13.44 20.05 3.76
CA SER A 16 -12.14 19.57 4.28
C SER A 16 -11.10 19.44 3.17
N ASP A 17 -9.86 19.08 3.54
CA ASP A 17 -8.74 18.85 2.63
C ASP A 17 -8.03 17.51 2.91
N ALA A 18 -7.02 17.19 2.07
CA ALA A 18 -6.21 15.99 2.21
C ALA A 18 -5.45 15.95 3.54
N ALA A 19 -4.99 17.10 4.04
CA ALA A 19 -4.23 17.16 5.30
C ALA A 19 -5.11 16.73 6.48
N GLN A 20 -6.37 17.17 6.51
CA GLN A 20 -7.34 16.73 7.51
C GLN A 20 -7.71 15.25 7.34
N SER A 21 -7.85 14.77 6.11
CA SER A 21 -8.07 13.34 5.84
C SER A 21 -6.97 12.47 6.46
N PHE A 22 -5.70 12.82 6.26
CA PHE A 22 -4.57 12.08 6.85
C PHE A 22 -4.56 12.14 8.38
N ARG A 23 -4.91 13.29 8.98
CA ARG A 23 -5.09 13.40 10.44
C ARG A 23 -6.18 12.46 10.94
N ASN A 24 -7.30 12.36 10.21
CA ASN A 24 -8.42 11.48 10.55
C ASN A 24 -8.01 10.00 10.43
N SER A 25 -7.32 9.59 9.37
CA SER A 25 -6.84 8.21 9.22
C SER A 25 -5.88 7.81 10.34
N ARG A 26 -4.96 8.70 10.72
CA ARG A 26 -4.06 8.51 11.86
C ARG A 26 -4.84 8.35 13.16
N ASP A 27 -5.78 9.26 13.45
CA ASP A 27 -6.60 9.20 14.66
C ASP A 27 -7.44 7.92 14.72
N LEU A 28 -8.07 7.53 13.60
CA LEU A 28 -8.85 6.30 13.50
C LEU A 28 -8.00 5.06 13.76
N ALA A 29 -6.79 4.99 13.20
CA ALA A 29 -5.89 3.85 13.42
C ALA A 29 -5.48 3.71 14.90
N GLN A 30 -5.25 4.83 15.59
CA GLN A 30 -4.96 4.83 17.03
C GLN A 30 -6.16 4.33 17.84
N HIS A 31 -7.38 4.71 17.48
CA HIS A 31 -8.60 4.18 18.08
C HIS A 31 -8.79 2.69 17.79
N ALA A 32 -8.61 2.28 16.54
CA ALA A 32 -8.73 0.90 16.09
C ALA A 32 -7.79 -0.03 16.87
N GLU A 33 -6.54 0.40 17.10
CA GLU A 33 -5.59 -0.31 17.96
C GLU A 33 -6.11 -0.48 19.39
N ARG A 34 -6.65 0.59 20.01
CA ARG A 34 -7.22 0.53 21.37
C ARG A 34 -8.45 -0.37 21.46
N TRP A 35 -9.21 -0.47 20.38
CA TRP A 35 -10.39 -1.32 20.29
C TRP A 35 -10.08 -2.78 19.93
N GLY A 36 -8.82 -3.11 19.67
CA GLY A 36 -8.39 -4.48 19.38
C GLY A 36 -8.61 -4.93 17.93
N TYR A 37 -8.70 -4.00 16.98
CA TYR A 37 -8.67 -4.35 15.55
C TYR A 37 -7.31 -4.97 15.19
N GLN A 38 -7.33 -5.96 14.31
CA GLN A 38 -6.12 -6.72 13.96
C GLN A 38 -5.24 -5.98 12.95
N ARG A 39 -5.86 -5.30 11.99
CA ARG A 39 -5.16 -4.62 10.89
C ARG A 39 -5.87 -3.34 10.48
N PHE A 40 -5.08 -2.38 10.00
CA PHE A 40 -5.52 -1.14 9.40
C PHE A 40 -4.89 -1.00 8.01
N TRP A 41 -5.68 -1.18 6.96
CA TRP A 41 -5.20 -1.13 5.58
C TRP A 41 -5.61 0.16 4.90
N LEU A 42 -4.77 0.63 3.98
CA LEU A 42 -5.01 1.79 3.14
C LEU A 42 -5.19 1.32 1.69
N ALA A 43 -6.22 1.80 1.01
CA ALA A 43 -6.47 1.50 -0.39
C ALA A 43 -5.78 2.49 -1.33
N GLU A 44 -5.19 2.04 -2.43
CA GLU A 44 -4.60 2.93 -3.44
C GLU A 44 -5.65 3.39 -4.47
N HIS A 45 -5.79 4.71 -4.67
CA HIS A 45 -6.61 5.30 -5.73
C HIS A 45 -5.94 6.54 -6.32
N HIS A 46 -6.13 6.78 -7.62
CA HIS A 46 -5.58 7.92 -8.33
C HIS A 46 -6.66 8.74 -9.04
N GLY A 47 -6.48 10.05 -9.09
CA GLY A 47 -7.37 10.95 -9.83
C GLY A 47 -8.78 11.11 -9.26
N MET A 48 -9.03 10.62 -8.04
CA MET A 48 -10.33 10.70 -7.37
C MET A 48 -10.32 11.79 -6.29
N PRO A 49 -10.95 12.97 -6.52
CA PRO A 49 -10.84 14.10 -5.59
C PRO A 49 -11.33 13.83 -4.16
N GLY A 50 -12.19 12.84 -3.96
CA GLY A 50 -12.69 12.44 -2.64
C GLY A 50 -11.80 11.45 -1.88
N ILE A 51 -10.68 11.00 -2.44
CA ILE A 51 -9.82 9.95 -1.88
C ILE A 51 -8.37 10.42 -1.88
N ALA A 52 -7.75 10.48 -0.70
CA ALA A 52 -6.41 11.07 -0.53
C ALA A 52 -5.25 10.04 -0.59
N SER A 53 -5.54 8.75 -0.63
CA SER A 53 -4.60 7.66 -0.36
C SER A 53 -3.72 7.19 -1.55
N ALA A 54 -3.43 8.08 -2.51
CA ALA A 54 -2.67 7.77 -3.73
C ALA A 54 -1.20 7.38 -3.47
N ALA A 55 -0.53 8.06 -2.54
CA ALA A 55 0.85 7.75 -2.15
C ALA A 55 0.86 6.74 -0.99
N THR A 56 0.34 5.53 -1.23
CA THR A 56 -0.04 4.57 -0.19
C THR A 56 1.09 4.21 0.77
N ALA A 57 2.32 3.98 0.29
CA ALA A 57 3.47 3.68 1.16
C ALA A 57 3.79 4.80 2.15
N VAL A 58 3.67 6.07 1.72
CA VAL A 58 3.89 7.24 2.60
C VAL A 58 2.83 7.28 3.71
N LEU A 59 1.58 7.00 3.35
CA LEU A 59 0.48 7.04 4.31
C LEU A 59 0.52 5.85 5.28
N ILE A 60 0.98 4.67 4.82
CA ILE A 60 1.28 3.54 5.71
C ILE A 60 2.33 3.95 6.74
N ALA A 61 3.44 4.58 6.33
CA ALA A 61 4.45 5.05 7.28
C ALA A 61 3.89 6.05 8.30
N HIS A 62 3.04 6.97 7.85
CA HIS A 62 2.37 7.95 8.72
C HIS A 62 1.51 7.28 9.80
N VAL A 63 0.72 6.27 9.42
CA VAL A 63 -0.17 5.54 10.33
C VAL A 63 0.59 4.56 11.23
N ALA A 64 1.55 3.81 10.67
CA ALA A 64 2.37 2.86 11.40
C ALA A 64 3.21 3.57 12.48
N GLY A 65 3.76 4.75 12.18
CA GLY A 65 4.49 5.58 13.15
C GLY A 65 3.63 6.18 14.26
N ALA A 66 2.31 6.15 14.12
CA ALA A 66 1.37 6.64 15.13
C ALA A 66 0.76 5.54 16.01
N THR A 67 1.07 4.28 15.73
CA THR A 67 0.51 3.09 16.37
C THR A 67 1.64 2.16 16.83
N SER A 68 1.35 1.19 17.69
CA SER A 68 2.41 0.40 18.37
C SER A 68 2.35 -1.10 18.10
N ARG A 69 1.17 -1.65 17.78
CA ARG A 69 0.90 -3.09 17.72
C ARG A 69 0.04 -3.50 16.53
N ILE A 70 -0.96 -2.69 16.14
CA ILE A 70 -1.83 -3.02 15.00
C ILE A 70 -0.99 -3.17 13.73
N ARG A 71 -1.31 -4.15 12.88
CA ARG A 71 -0.68 -4.27 11.57
C ARG A 71 -1.18 -3.16 10.66
N VAL A 72 -0.30 -2.60 9.84
CA VAL A 72 -0.63 -1.53 8.91
C VAL A 72 -0.13 -1.90 7.53
N GLY A 73 -0.91 -1.65 6.49
CA GLY A 73 -0.49 -2.05 5.16
C GLY A 73 -1.39 -1.59 4.05
N ALA A 74 -1.20 -2.17 2.88
CA ALA A 74 -2.01 -1.88 1.71
C ALA A 74 -3.15 -2.90 1.57
N GLY A 75 -4.33 -2.42 1.17
CA GLY A 75 -5.48 -3.25 0.83
C GLY A 75 -6.13 -2.90 -0.51
N GLY A 76 -5.40 -2.72 -1.62
CA GLY A 76 -4.01 -3.10 -1.90
C GLY A 76 -3.27 -2.05 -2.72
N ILE A 77 -1.98 -2.29 -2.97
CA ILE A 77 -1.21 -1.59 -4.00
C ILE A 77 -1.74 -2.02 -5.36
N MET A 78 -2.10 -1.07 -6.22
CA MET A 78 -2.51 -1.37 -7.59
C MET A 78 -1.27 -1.69 -8.42
N LEU A 79 -0.71 -2.89 -8.22
CA LEU A 79 0.58 -3.32 -8.77
C LEU A 79 0.77 -3.02 -10.27
N PRO A 80 -0.27 -3.12 -11.14
CA PRO A 80 -0.13 -2.75 -12.55
C PRO A 80 0.26 -1.28 -12.83
N ASN A 81 0.24 -0.41 -11.82
CA ASN A 81 0.66 0.98 -11.91
C ASN A 81 2.13 1.19 -11.50
N HIS A 82 2.82 0.16 -10.99
CA HIS A 82 4.13 0.29 -10.37
C HIS A 82 5.13 -0.71 -10.92
N SER A 83 6.41 -0.38 -10.78
CA SER A 83 7.47 -1.38 -10.94
C SER A 83 7.48 -2.31 -9.71
N PRO A 84 7.50 -3.64 -9.89
CA PRO A 84 7.67 -4.60 -8.79
C PRO A 84 8.89 -4.31 -7.91
N LEU A 85 10.01 -3.88 -8.50
CA LEU A 85 11.22 -3.50 -7.74
C LEU A 85 10.94 -2.33 -6.79
N VAL A 86 10.27 -1.27 -7.28
CA VAL A 86 9.94 -0.09 -6.45
C VAL A 86 9.02 -0.46 -5.30
N ILE A 87 8.05 -1.35 -5.53
CA ILE A 87 7.17 -1.84 -4.46
C ILE A 87 7.95 -2.67 -3.44
N ALA A 88 8.85 -3.54 -3.88
CA ALA A 88 9.73 -4.28 -2.99
C ALA A 88 10.57 -3.34 -2.11
N GLU A 89 11.09 -2.25 -2.67
CA GLU A 89 11.89 -1.26 -1.94
C GLU A 89 11.06 -0.43 -0.95
N GLN A 90 9.87 0.00 -1.35
CA GLN A 90 8.96 0.73 -0.47
C GLN A 90 8.53 -0.12 0.72
N PHE A 91 8.08 -1.35 0.48
CA PHE A 91 7.61 -2.23 1.55
C PHE A 91 8.76 -2.81 2.36
N GLY A 92 9.92 -3.04 1.76
CA GLY A 92 11.15 -3.34 2.48
C GLY A 92 11.57 -2.21 3.42
N THR A 93 11.40 -0.96 2.98
CA THR A 93 11.66 0.22 3.82
C THR A 93 10.67 0.27 4.98
N LEU A 94 9.38 0.09 4.71
CA LEU A 94 8.34 0.07 5.74
C LEU A 94 8.58 -1.02 6.78
N GLU A 95 8.91 -2.24 6.35
CA GLU A 95 9.20 -3.35 7.25
C GLU A 95 10.47 -3.11 8.07
N SER A 96 11.48 -2.47 7.48
CA SER A 96 12.69 -2.06 8.21
C SER A 96 12.38 -1.01 9.29
N LEU A 97 11.43 -0.12 9.05
CA LEU A 97 10.99 0.91 10.00
C LEU A 97 10.02 0.35 11.07
N PHE A 98 9.19 -0.63 10.70
CA PHE A 98 8.12 -1.18 11.54
C PHE A 98 8.11 -2.72 11.52
N PRO A 99 9.15 -3.40 12.05
CA PRO A 99 9.32 -4.84 11.87
C PRO A 99 8.13 -5.66 12.37
N GLY A 100 7.69 -6.61 11.55
CA GLY A 100 6.61 -7.55 11.83
C GLY A 100 5.22 -6.94 11.79
N ARG A 101 5.07 -5.69 11.35
CA ARG A 101 3.80 -4.95 11.38
C ARG A 101 3.28 -4.55 10.00
N ILE A 102 4.04 -4.78 8.93
CA ILE A 102 3.64 -4.36 7.59
C ILE A 102 2.92 -5.49 6.85
N ASP A 103 1.82 -5.13 6.16
CA ASP A 103 1.11 -6.01 5.22
C ASP A 103 1.22 -5.46 3.79
N LEU A 104 1.65 -6.28 2.83
CA LEU A 104 1.61 -5.98 1.41
C LEU A 104 0.42 -6.67 0.70
N GLY A 105 -0.75 -6.03 0.73
CA GLY A 105 -1.88 -6.43 -0.13
C GLY A 105 -1.72 -5.89 -1.55
N LEU A 106 -2.08 -6.69 -2.56
CA LEU A 106 -1.95 -6.37 -3.98
C LEU A 106 -3.33 -6.34 -4.66
N GLY A 107 -3.54 -5.37 -5.53
CA GLY A 107 -4.73 -5.21 -6.36
C GLY A 107 -4.40 -5.31 -7.85
N ARG A 108 -5.30 -5.97 -8.60
CA ARG A 108 -5.19 -6.15 -10.06
C ARG A 108 -5.80 -5.01 -10.88
N ALA A 109 -6.71 -4.24 -10.28
CA ALA A 109 -7.41 -3.16 -10.98
C ALA A 109 -6.52 -1.92 -11.10
N PRO A 110 -6.81 -0.99 -12.05
CA PRO A 110 -6.10 0.29 -12.14
C PRO A 110 -6.20 1.19 -10.90
N GLY A 111 -7.31 1.10 -10.16
CA GLY A 111 -7.63 2.09 -9.11
C GLY A 111 -7.85 3.52 -9.64
N SER A 112 -8.17 3.69 -10.93
CA SER A 112 -8.30 4.99 -11.59
C SER A 112 -9.18 4.93 -12.85
N ASP A 113 -9.61 6.10 -13.35
CA ASP A 113 -10.19 6.23 -14.69
C ASP A 113 -9.14 6.11 -15.82
N GLN A 114 -9.58 6.10 -17.08
CA GLN A 114 -8.72 5.93 -18.25
C GLN A 114 -7.76 7.10 -18.49
N ARG A 115 -8.18 8.35 -18.28
CA ARG A 115 -7.32 9.53 -18.45
C ARG A 115 -6.22 9.55 -17.39
N THR A 116 -6.58 9.22 -16.16
CA THR A 116 -5.64 9.07 -15.06
C THR A 116 -4.65 7.93 -15.33
N ALA A 117 -5.12 6.79 -15.84
CA ALA A 117 -4.24 5.68 -16.21
C ALA A 117 -3.25 6.05 -17.33
N GLN A 118 -3.68 6.84 -18.33
CA GLN A 118 -2.80 7.38 -19.38
C GLN A 118 -1.74 8.33 -18.80
N ALA A 119 -2.12 9.18 -17.83
CA ALA A 119 -1.18 10.09 -17.17
C ALA A 119 -0.11 9.34 -16.36
N MET A 120 -0.46 8.19 -15.78
CA MET A 120 0.49 7.26 -15.14
C MET A 120 1.37 6.49 -16.15
N ARG A 121 1.23 6.78 -17.45
CA ARG A 121 1.99 6.16 -18.57
C ARG A 121 1.82 4.65 -18.64
N ARG A 122 0.63 4.17 -18.30
CA ARG A 122 0.29 2.75 -18.34
C ARG A 122 0.16 2.26 -19.79
N ASP A 123 0.80 1.13 -20.10
CA ASP A 123 0.39 0.34 -21.26
C ASP A 123 -0.92 -0.37 -20.92
N LEU A 124 -2.02 0.23 -21.38
CA LEU A 124 -3.39 -0.23 -21.10
C LEU A 124 -3.68 -1.63 -21.68
N HIS A 125 -2.90 -2.09 -22.66
CA HIS A 125 -3.13 -3.39 -23.29
C HIS A 125 -2.32 -4.54 -22.64
N ALA A 126 -1.20 -4.25 -21.96
CA ALA A 126 -0.32 -5.29 -21.42
C ALA A 126 -0.54 -5.62 -19.92
N SER A 127 -1.19 -4.73 -19.17
CA SER A 127 -0.96 -4.63 -17.72
C SER A 127 -1.92 -5.43 -16.82
N SER A 128 -3.13 -5.80 -17.26
CA SER A 128 -4.00 -6.68 -16.43
C SER A 128 -3.64 -8.16 -16.52
N ASP A 129 -3.05 -8.55 -17.65
CA ASP A 129 -2.66 -9.92 -17.96
C ASP A 129 -1.24 -10.23 -17.46
N ALA A 130 -0.40 -9.19 -17.31
CA ALA A 130 0.91 -9.28 -16.67
C ALA A 130 0.87 -9.36 -15.14
N PHE A 131 -0.25 -9.04 -14.49
CA PHE A 131 -0.35 -9.00 -13.02
C PHE A 131 0.18 -10.27 -12.32
N PRO A 132 -0.16 -11.50 -12.74
CA PRO A 132 0.41 -12.70 -12.13
C PRO A 132 1.95 -12.76 -12.23
N GLN A 133 2.52 -12.33 -13.35
CA GLN A 133 3.97 -12.27 -13.56
C GLN A 133 4.61 -11.19 -12.69
N ASP A 134 3.99 -10.01 -12.59
CA ASP A 134 4.45 -8.92 -11.72
C ASP A 134 4.47 -9.37 -10.24
N VAL A 135 3.48 -10.15 -9.82
CA VAL A 135 3.44 -10.73 -8.47
C VAL A 135 4.60 -11.69 -8.26
N VAL A 136 4.89 -12.58 -9.21
CA VAL A 136 6.02 -13.52 -9.12
C VAL A 136 7.35 -12.77 -9.09
N GLU A 137 7.48 -11.71 -9.89
CA GLU A 137 8.68 -10.86 -9.91
C GLU A 137 8.88 -10.14 -8.58
N LEU A 138 7.82 -9.55 -8.02
CA LEU A 138 7.82 -8.92 -6.70
C LEU A 138 8.24 -9.92 -5.60
N MET A 139 7.67 -11.13 -5.62
CA MET A 139 8.04 -12.20 -4.68
C MET A 139 9.51 -12.58 -4.81
N ASP A 140 10.06 -12.59 -6.04
CA ASP A 140 11.49 -12.87 -6.26
C ASP A 140 12.37 -11.78 -5.62
N PHE A 141 12.05 -10.49 -5.83
CA PHE A 141 12.79 -9.37 -5.24
C PHE A 141 12.80 -9.38 -3.71
N LEU A 142 11.70 -9.80 -3.08
CA LEU A 142 11.57 -9.91 -1.61
C LEU A 142 12.19 -11.21 -1.05
N SER A 143 12.46 -12.21 -1.89
CA SER A 143 13.04 -13.47 -1.44
C SER A 143 14.46 -13.27 -0.87
N ALA A 144 14.91 -14.21 -0.03
CA ALA A 144 16.27 -14.16 0.52
C ALA A 144 17.36 -14.38 -0.54
N ASN A 145 17.02 -15.04 -1.66
CA ASN A 145 17.93 -15.36 -2.75
C ASN A 145 17.26 -15.02 -4.10
N PRO A 146 17.13 -13.73 -4.44
CA PRO A 146 16.51 -13.30 -5.70
C PRO A 146 17.30 -13.85 -6.89
N ARG A 147 16.59 -14.27 -7.93
CA ARG A 147 17.18 -14.68 -9.22
C ARG A 147 17.48 -13.48 -10.10
N GLN A 148 16.80 -12.36 -9.86
CA GLN A 148 17.03 -11.11 -10.56
C GLN A 148 18.47 -10.63 -10.37
N ALA A 149 19.04 -10.02 -11.43
CA ALA A 149 20.37 -9.42 -11.36
C ALA A 149 20.39 -8.18 -10.44
N VAL A 150 19.25 -7.49 -10.32
CA VAL A 150 19.05 -6.34 -9.43
C VAL A 150 18.45 -6.82 -8.12
N ARG A 151 18.86 -6.20 -7.01
CA ARG A 151 18.33 -6.47 -5.67
C ARG A 151 17.49 -5.28 -5.20
N ALA A 152 16.39 -5.56 -4.52
CA ALA A 152 15.63 -4.56 -3.80
C ALA A 152 16.38 -4.19 -2.50
N VAL A 153 16.82 -2.94 -2.39
CA VAL A 153 17.55 -2.47 -1.23
C VAL A 153 16.90 -1.18 -0.68
N PRO A 154 16.19 -1.24 0.46
CA PRO A 154 15.88 -2.44 1.28
C PRO A 154 14.84 -3.34 0.61
N GLY A 155 14.64 -4.58 1.10
CA GLY A 155 13.56 -5.45 0.61
C GLY A 155 13.95 -6.92 0.49
N THR A 156 15.13 -7.20 -0.07
CA THR A 156 15.62 -8.57 -0.19
C THR A 156 15.68 -9.29 1.16
N GLY A 157 14.99 -10.43 1.27
CA GLY A 157 14.91 -11.27 2.46
C GLY A 157 13.91 -10.81 3.53
N LEU A 158 13.22 -9.69 3.33
CA LEU A 158 12.22 -9.19 4.28
C LEU A 158 10.85 -9.83 4.03
N GLN A 159 10.05 -9.94 5.09
CA GLN A 159 8.71 -10.54 5.07
C GLN A 159 7.68 -9.43 5.27
N VAL A 160 6.81 -9.24 4.28
CA VAL A 160 5.75 -8.21 4.23
C VAL A 160 4.43 -8.79 3.73
#